data_AF-A0A2C9LAN0-F1
#
_entry.id   AF-A0A2C9LAN0-F1
#
_cell.length_a   1.000
_cell.length_b   1.000
_cell.length_c   1.000
_cell.angle_alpha   90.00
_cell.angle_beta   90.00
_cell.angle_gamma   90.00
#
_symmetry.space_group_name_H-M   'P 1'
#
loop_
_entity.id
_entity.type
_entity.pdbx_description
1 polymer ?
#
loop_
_entity_poly.entity_id
_entity_poly.type
_entity_poly.pdbx_seq_one_letter_code
_entity_poly.pdbx_strand_id
1 'polypeptide(L)'
;MSERRNLRTGSGRAWRVNKFQDGVRQDGGYGRTAYTKCWCRKCEDSDSPSNVWWEIYVTSATHVVFDEIEANHTTLRLFYDKDESPVFSVDKVSVVDVNIENDLCELKCVTCDKTLGNKLMEMYKHFENVRGKVLIKYVSSRSEHKFLFIVSHPHGCSKQVSVGQWNDRLKVGGRFKFTYTTCTCPGSSGAHVQCLGYRDYWNWSELVHSGSLKSGLNYSGAGRV
;
A
#
# COMPACT_ATOMS: atom_id res chain seq x y z
N MET A 1 5.12 6.98 33.22
CA MET A 1 5.44 7.44 31.85
C MET A 1 5.98 6.25 31.09
N SER A 2 5.19 5.70 30.18
CA SER A 2 5.56 4.51 29.40
C SER A 2 6.67 4.88 28.42
N GLU A 3 7.76 4.13 28.41
CA GLU A 3 8.79 4.19 27.36
C GLU A 3 8.11 4.05 26.00
N ARG A 4 7.97 5.16 25.28
CA ARG A 4 7.64 5.10 23.85
C ARG A 4 8.84 4.43 23.18
N ARG A 5 8.79 3.10 23.03
CA ARG A 5 9.62 2.41 22.04
C ARG A 5 9.46 3.21 20.76
N ASN A 6 10.58 3.66 20.18
CA ASN A 6 10.62 4.38 18.91
C ASN A 6 10.14 3.42 17.81
N LEU A 7 8.82 3.21 17.72
CA LEU A 7 8.22 2.40 16.68
C LEU A 7 8.33 3.19 15.38
N ARG A 8 9.11 2.66 14.44
CA ARG A 8 9.15 3.19 13.07
C ARG A 8 7.75 3.05 12.50
N THR A 9 7.20 4.17 12.03
CA THR A 9 5.89 4.21 11.37
C THR A 9 6.07 4.65 9.93
N GLY A 10 5.15 4.23 9.08
CA GLY A 10 5.10 4.62 7.68
C GLY A 10 3.70 4.42 7.14
N SER A 11 3.59 4.55 5.83
CA SER A 11 2.35 4.43 5.08
C SER A 11 2.45 3.27 4.09
N GLY A 12 1.31 2.80 3.62
CA GLY A 12 1.23 1.81 2.57
C GLY A 12 -0.14 1.81 1.91
N ARG A 13 -0.24 1.13 0.77
CA ARG A 13 -1.48 1.01 0.00
C ARG A 13 -1.84 -0.45 -0.17
N ALA A 14 -2.99 -0.85 0.37
CA ALA A 14 -3.61 -2.12 -0.02
C ALA A 14 -4.04 -2.03 -1.48
N TRP A 15 -3.42 -2.84 -2.33
CA TRP A 15 -3.59 -2.76 -3.79
C TRP A 15 -4.25 -4.00 -4.37
N ARG A 16 -4.32 -5.11 -3.62
CA ARG A 16 -5.03 -6.33 -4.03
C ARG A 16 -5.61 -7.05 -2.82
N VAL A 17 -6.79 -7.62 -3.00
CA VAL A 17 -7.48 -8.41 -1.97
C VAL A 17 -8.04 -9.66 -2.63
N ASN A 18 -7.59 -10.82 -2.20
CA ASN A 18 -8.00 -12.11 -2.76
C ASN A 18 -8.75 -12.90 -1.68
N LYS A 19 -9.97 -13.34 -1.99
CA LYS A 19 -10.73 -14.24 -1.13
C LYS A 19 -10.40 -15.70 -1.47
N PHE A 20 -10.18 -16.51 -0.46
CA PHE A 20 -9.94 -17.94 -0.58
C PHE A 20 -10.97 -18.72 0.23
N GLN A 21 -11.31 -19.91 -0.27
CA GLN A 21 -12.06 -20.93 0.45
C GLN A 21 -11.43 -22.29 0.15
N ASP A 22 -11.04 -23.02 1.20
CA ASP A 22 -10.44 -24.36 1.09
C ASP A 22 -9.25 -24.40 0.10
N GLY A 23 -8.44 -23.33 0.09
CA GLY A 23 -7.27 -23.15 -0.79
C GLY A 23 -7.60 -22.70 -2.21
N VAL A 24 -8.89 -22.54 -2.54
CA VAL A 24 -9.34 -22.11 -3.87
C VAL A 24 -9.70 -20.63 -3.85
N ARG A 25 -9.13 -19.86 -4.78
CA ARG A 25 -9.44 -18.43 -4.95
C ARG A 25 -10.87 -18.26 -5.49
N GLN A 26 -11.62 -17.35 -4.88
CA GLN A 26 -13.07 -17.21 -5.10
C GLN A 26 -13.48 -16.08 -6.06
N ASP A 27 -12.53 -15.26 -6.53
CA ASP A 27 -12.80 -14.10 -7.39
C ASP A 27 -12.59 -14.39 -8.90
N GLY A 28 -12.40 -15.66 -9.27
CA GLY A 28 -12.18 -16.10 -10.65
C GLY A 28 -10.81 -15.74 -11.24
N GLY A 29 -9.92 -15.11 -10.46
CA GLY A 29 -8.60 -14.73 -10.93
C GLY A 29 -7.56 -15.85 -10.82
N TYR A 30 -6.50 -15.77 -11.64
CA TYR A 30 -5.31 -16.62 -11.49
C TYR A 30 -4.53 -16.20 -10.24
N GLY A 31 -4.37 -17.12 -9.28
CA GLY A 31 -3.56 -16.95 -8.08
C GLY A 31 -3.56 -18.23 -7.26
N ARG A 32 -2.38 -18.61 -6.74
CA ARG A 32 -2.23 -19.76 -5.85
C ARG A 32 -2.00 -19.25 -4.43
N THR A 33 -2.55 -19.95 -3.46
CA THR A 33 -2.16 -19.84 -2.06
C THR A 33 -1.48 -21.15 -1.68
N ALA A 34 -0.54 -21.10 -0.74
CA ALA A 34 0.10 -22.31 -0.20
C ALA A 34 -0.76 -23.02 0.85
N TYR A 35 -1.90 -22.42 1.22
CA TYR A 35 -2.68 -22.82 2.38
C TYR A 35 -4.06 -23.36 1.97
N THR A 36 -4.53 -24.38 2.70
CA THR A 36 -5.90 -24.91 2.57
C THR A 36 -6.85 -24.33 3.61
N LYS A 37 -6.32 -23.68 4.65
CA LYS A 37 -7.05 -22.98 5.71
C LYS A 37 -6.42 -21.61 5.97
N CYS A 38 -7.12 -20.76 6.71
CA CYS A 38 -6.61 -19.44 7.08
C CYS A 38 -5.32 -19.56 7.90
N TRP A 39 -4.32 -18.75 7.54
CA TRP A 39 -3.00 -18.71 8.18
C TRP A 39 -2.78 -17.44 9.01
N CYS A 40 -3.86 -16.75 9.41
CA CYS A 40 -3.74 -15.66 10.39
C CYS A 40 -3.41 -16.26 11.77
N ARG A 41 -2.79 -15.46 12.67
CA ARG A 41 -2.39 -15.92 14.01
C ARG A 41 -3.52 -16.61 14.77
N LYS A 42 -4.72 -16.01 14.75
CA LYS A 42 -5.93 -16.58 15.39
C LYS A 42 -6.30 -17.98 14.87
N CYS A 43 -6.00 -18.29 13.61
CA CYS A 43 -6.31 -19.59 13.01
C CYS A 43 -5.16 -20.58 13.14
N GLU A 44 -3.90 -20.12 13.16
CA GLU A 44 -2.75 -20.99 13.42
C GLU A 44 -2.82 -21.60 14.83
N ASP A 45 -3.29 -20.83 15.80
CA ASP A 45 -3.39 -21.26 17.21
C ASP A 45 -4.73 -21.95 17.55
N SER A 46 -5.60 -22.18 16.56
CA SER A 46 -6.96 -22.70 16.78
C SER A 46 -7.11 -24.13 16.26
N ASP A 47 -7.83 -24.98 17.02
CA ASP A 47 -8.25 -26.32 16.57
C ASP A 47 -9.32 -26.26 15.46
N SER A 48 -9.89 -25.08 15.20
CA SER A 48 -10.92 -24.83 14.20
C SER A 48 -10.56 -23.67 13.27
N PRO A 49 -9.48 -23.79 12.47
CA PRO A 49 -9.06 -22.73 11.58
C PRO A 49 -10.13 -22.46 10.51
N SER A 50 -10.37 -21.18 10.21
CA SER A 50 -11.36 -20.80 9.20
C SER A 50 -10.98 -21.37 7.84
N ASN A 51 -11.94 -21.97 7.14
CA ASN A 51 -11.75 -22.39 5.77
C ASN A 51 -11.93 -21.25 4.76
N VAL A 52 -12.38 -20.07 5.19
CA VAL A 52 -12.51 -18.87 4.36
C VAL A 52 -11.61 -17.76 4.91
N TRP A 53 -10.83 -17.14 4.04
CA TRP A 53 -9.94 -16.04 4.42
C TRP A 53 -9.69 -15.08 3.26
N TRP A 54 -9.04 -13.96 3.57
CA TRP A 54 -8.61 -12.95 2.63
C TRP A 54 -7.11 -12.73 2.77
N GLU A 55 -6.42 -12.78 1.64
CA GLU A 55 -5.03 -12.31 1.53
C GLU A 55 -5.04 -10.90 0.95
N ILE A 56 -4.33 -10.00 1.62
CA ILE A 56 -4.27 -8.59 1.28
C ILE A 56 -2.82 -8.27 0.92
N TYR A 57 -2.61 -7.67 -0.24
CA TYR A 57 -1.30 -7.25 -0.71
C TYR A 57 -1.18 -5.74 -0.55
N VAL A 58 -0.10 -5.32 0.09
CA VAL A 58 0.17 -3.93 0.46
C VAL A 58 1.52 -3.52 -0.09
N THR A 59 1.60 -2.38 -0.76
CA THR A 59 2.89 -1.77 -1.10
C THR A 59 3.28 -0.73 -0.07
N SER A 60 4.55 -0.69 0.27
CA SER A 60 5.21 0.35 1.07
C SER A 60 6.63 0.57 0.55
N ALA A 61 7.45 1.34 1.27
CA ALA A 61 8.84 1.56 0.93
C ALA A 61 9.75 0.54 1.63
N THR A 62 10.85 0.14 0.98
CA THR A 62 11.82 -0.81 1.56
C THR A 62 12.48 -0.27 2.82
N HIS A 63 12.70 1.05 2.91
CA HIS A 63 13.21 1.65 4.14
C HIS A 63 12.17 1.73 5.27
N VAL A 64 10.89 1.42 5.01
CA VAL A 64 9.82 1.30 6.02
C VAL A 64 9.69 -0.14 6.52
N VAL A 65 9.79 -1.13 5.62
CA VAL A 65 9.92 -2.56 5.94
C VAL A 65 10.93 -3.17 4.96
N PHE A 66 12.07 -3.60 5.49
CA PHE A 66 13.26 -3.98 4.76
C PHE A 66 13.32 -5.48 4.46
N ASP A 67 12.88 -6.31 5.40
CA ASP A 67 12.99 -7.77 5.29
C ASP A 67 11.85 -8.51 6.02
N GLU A 68 11.90 -9.83 5.96
CA GLU A 68 10.94 -10.73 6.59
C GLU A 68 10.96 -10.61 8.13
N ILE A 69 12.09 -10.25 8.74
CA ILE A 69 12.20 -10.07 10.19
C ILE A 69 11.40 -8.84 10.60
N GLU A 70 11.59 -7.71 9.91
CA GLU A 70 10.82 -6.50 10.15
C GLU A 70 9.33 -6.68 9.83
N ALA A 71 9.00 -7.40 8.75
CA ALA A 71 7.61 -7.73 8.40
C ALA A 71 6.91 -8.53 9.51
N ASN A 72 7.57 -9.54 10.07
CA ASN A 72 7.00 -10.35 11.16
C ASN A 72 6.73 -9.56 12.45
N HIS A 73 7.40 -8.42 12.63
CA HIS A 73 7.19 -7.49 13.74
C HIS A 73 6.35 -6.26 13.35
N THR A 74 5.77 -6.25 12.15
CA THR A 74 4.94 -5.15 11.65
C THR A 74 3.46 -5.42 11.91
N THR A 75 2.74 -4.37 12.31
CA THR A 75 1.27 -4.37 12.40
C THR A 75 0.71 -3.34 11.43
N LEU A 76 -0.21 -3.76 10.58
CA LEU A 76 -0.93 -2.88 9.67
C LEU A 76 -2.19 -2.36 10.37
N ARG A 77 -2.35 -1.04 10.40
CA ARG A 77 -3.55 -0.36 10.90
C ARG A 77 -4.37 0.15 9.73
N LEU A 78 -5.53 -0.45 9.51
CA LEU A 78 -6.44 -0.12 8.41
C LEU A 78 -7.57 0.80 8.91
N PHE A 79 -8.06 1.66 8.02
CA PHE A 79 -9.18 2.60 8.27
C PHE A 79 -8.96 3.60 9.41
N TYR A 80 -7.71 3.99 9.66
CA TYR A 80 -7.38 5.02 10.65
C TYR A 80 -7.57 6.44 10.09
N ASP A 81 -8.83 6.81 9.87
CA ASP A 81 -9.22 8.04 9.16
C ASP A 81 -9.09 9.30 10.03
N LYS A 82 -9.42 9.15 11.32
CA LYS A 82 -9.43 10.17 12.38
C LYS A 82 -9.09 9.49 13.70
N ASP A 83 -8.79 10.24 14.75
CA ASP A 83 -8.36 9.69 16.04
C ASP A 83 -9.38 8.72 16.66
N GLU A 84 -10.67 8.99 16.49
CA GLU A 84 -11.77 8.14 16.98
C GLU A 84 -12.20 7.03 16.00
N SER A 85 -11.45 6.81 14.91
CA SER A 85 -11.86 5.82 13.90
C SER A 85 -11.66 4.40 14.40
N PRO A 86 -12.57 3.47 14.09
CA PRO A 86 -12.34 2.05 14.37
C PRO A 86 -11.14 1.57 13.55
N VAL A 87 -10.06 1.21 14.24
CA VAL A 87 -8.83 0.70 13.61
C VAL A 87 -8.88 -0.81 13.54
N PHE A 88 -8.74 -1.34 12.33
CA PHE A 88 -8.56 -2.78 12.11
C PHE A 88 -7.07 -3.08 12.06
N SER A 89 -6.61 -3.93 12.98
CA SER A 89 -5.19 -4.33 13.05
C SER A 89 -5.00 -5.71 12.40
N VAL A 90 -4.02 -5.80 11.49
CA VAL A 90 -3.57 -7.07 10.90
C VAL A 90 -2.10 -7.24 11.25
N ASP A 91 -1.78 -8.32 11.94
CA ASP A 91 -0.49 -8.53 12.61
C ASP A 91 0.30 -9.74 12.10
N LYS A 92 -0.32 -10.58 11.26
CA LYS A 92 0.39 -11.57 10.44
C LYS A 92 0.73 -10.94 9.09
N VAL A 93 1.98 -10.52 8.96
CA VAL A 93 2.53 -9.85 7.76
C VAL A 93 3.78 -10.59 7.32
N SER A 94 3.93 -10.78 6.02
CA SER A 94 5.07 -11.44 5.37
C SER A 94 5.50 -10.63 4.16
N VAL A 95 6.77 -10.72 3.77
CA VAL A 95 7.28 -10.13 2.54
C VAL A 95 6.89 -11.00 1.34
N VAL A 96 6.48 -10.34 0.27
CA VAL A 96 6.31 -10.97 -1.06
C VAL A 96 7.51 -10.65 -1.94
N ASP A 97 7.90 -9.37 -1.98
CA ASP A 97 9.01 -8.86 -2.76
C ASP A 97 9.63 -7.64 -2.08
N VAL A 98 10.95 -7.49 -2.21
CA VAL A 98 11.70 -6.34 -1.71
C VAL A 98 12.66 -5.90 -2.80
N ASN A 99 12.58 -4.63 -3.16
CA ASN A 99 13.46 -4.01 -4.13
C ASN A 99 14.10 -2.74 -3.57
N ILE A 100 15.32 -2.88 -3.06
CA ILE A 100 16.09 -1.78 -2.45
C ILE A 100 16.35 -0.64 -3.45
N GLU A 101 16.67 -0.96 -4.71
CA GLU A 101 17.01 0.05 -5.73
C GLU A 101 15.82 0.97 -6.07
N ASN A 102 14.62 0.38 -6.08
CA ASN A 102 13.38 1.08 -6.35
C ASN A 102 12.70 1.59 -5.08
N ASP A 103 13.24 1.25 -3.90
CA ASP A 103 12.69 1.52 -2.58
C ASP A 103 11.23 1.04 -2.45
N LEU A 104 10.97 -0.18 -2.92
CA LEU A 104 9.64 -0.79 -2.93
C LEU A 104 9.64 -2.07 -2.12
N CYS A 105 8.71 -2.18 -1.18
CA CYS A 105 8.39 -3.41 -0.49
C CYS A 105 6.95 -3.80 -0.77
N GLU A 106 6.75 -5.05 -1.17
CA GLU A 106 5.45 -5.69 -1.21
C GLU A 106 5.28 -6.62 -0.02
N LEU A 107 4.18 -6.41 0.71
CA LEU A 107 3.78 -7.17 1.87
C LEU A 107 2.50 -7.96 1.56
N LYS A 108 2.41 -9.15 2.12
CA LYS A 108 1.19 -9.96 2.15
C LYS A 108 0.77 -10.17 3.59
N CYS A 109 -0.50 -9.89 3.86
CA CYS A 109 -1.11 -10.12 5.16
C CYS A 109 -2.46 -10.84 5.00
N VAL A 110 -3.01 -11.31 6.12
CA VAL A 110 -4.15 -12.24 6.12
C VAL A 110 -5.18 -11.89 7.18
N THR A 111 -6.45 -12.11 6.86
CA THR A 111 -7.55 -12.06 7.82
C THR A 111 -8.61 -13.12 7.51
N CYS A 112 -9.22 -13.69 8.54
CA CYS A 112 -10.45 -14.49 8.44
C CYS A 112 -11.71 -13.70 8.86
N ASP A 113 -11.56 -12.42 9.22
CA ASP A 113 -12.69 -11.54 9.53
C ASP A 113 -13.43 -11.21 8.23
N LYS A 114 -14.65 -11.75 8.11
CA LYS A 114 -15.49 -11.59 6.92
C LYS A 114 -15.89 -10.12 6.70
N THR A 115 -16.11 -9.37 7.77
CA THR A 115 -16.51 -7.96 7.69
C THR A 115 -15.35 -7.14 7.11
N LEU A 116 -14.14 -7.34 7.65
CA LEU A 116 -12.93 -6.67 7.14
C LEU A 116 -12.64 -7.06 5.68
N GLY A 117 -12.63 -8.36 5.39
CA GLY A 117 -12.29 -8.90 4.07
C GLY A 117 -13.25 -8.44 2.97
N ASN A 118 -14.57 -8.52 3.21
CA ASN A 118 -15.58 -8.05 2.25
C ASN A 118 -15.49 -6.53 2.02
N LYS A 119 -15.34 -5.76 3.10
CA LYS A 119 -15.19 -4.29 3.00
C LYS A 119 -13.99 -3.90 2.13
N LEU A 120 -12.84 -4.54 2.32
CA LEU A 120 -11.65 -4.28 1.51
C LEU A 120 -11.86 -4.65 0.02
N MET A 121 -12.53 -5.76 -0.26
CA MET A 121 -12.86 -6.15 -1.63
C MET A 121 -13.80 -5.14 -2.31
N GLU A 122 -14.83 -4.67 -1.62
CA GLU A 122 -15.77 -3.66 -2.13
C GLU A 122 -15.05 -2.34 -2.41
N MET A 123 -14.20 -1.89 -1.48
CA MET A 123 -13.39 -0.69 -1.66
C MET A 123 -12.42 -0.81 -2.83
N TYR A 124 -11.79 -1.98 -3.01
CA TYR A 124 -10.91 -2.23 -4.15
C TYR A 124 -11.66 -2.15 -5.48
N LYS A 125 -12.84 -2.80 -5.59
CA LYS A 125 -13.70 -2.71 -6.79
C LYS A 125 -14.11 -1.26 -7.08
N HIS A 126 -14.48 -0.51 -6.04
CA HIS A 126 -14.83 0.89 -6.19
C HIS A 126 -13.64 1.74 -6.65
N PHE A 127 -12.47 1.55 -6.03
CA PHE A 127 -11.23 2.23 -6.39
C PHE A 127 -10.88 2.01 -7.87
N GLU A 128 -10.96 0.78 -8.36
CA GLU A 128 -10.66 0.46 -9.77
C GLU A 128 -11.58 1.19 -10.75
N ASN A 129 -12.87 1.26 -10.44
CA ASN A 129 -13.84 2.01 -11.25
C ASN A 129 -13.52 3.51 -11.28
N VAL A 130 -13.28 4.12 -10.10
CA VAL A 130 -12.94 5.55 -10.00
C VAL A 130 -11.62 5.84 -10.70
N ARG A 131 -10.61 4.99 -10.51
CA ARG A 131 -9.28 5.12 -11.13
C ARG A 131 -9.37 5.09 -12.65
N GLY A 132 -10.18 4.21 -13.24
CA GLY A 132 -10.40 4.18 -14.68
C GLY A 132 -10.96 5.50 -15.23
N LYS A 133 -11.97 6.06 -14.56
CA LYS A 133 -12.56 7.37 -14.92
C LYS A 133 -11.55 8.50 -14.81
N VAL A 134 -10.76 8.50 -13.75
CA VAL A 134 -9.71 9.49 -13.50
C VAL A 134 -8.62 9.39 -14.57
N LEU A 135 -8.16 8.18 -14.91
CA LEU A 135 -7.17 7.97 -15.97
C LEU A 135 -7.66 8.54 -17.30
N ILE A 136 -8.88 8.19 -17.73
CA ILE A 136 -9.47 8.69 -18.98
C ILE A 136 -9.54 10.21 -19.01
N LYS A 137 -9.92 10.83 -17.88
CA LYS A 137 -10.05 12.29 -17.77
C LYS A 137 -8.72 13.03 -17.90
N TYR A 138 -7.63 12.47 -17.37
CA TYR A 138 -6.35 13.18 -17.25
C TYR A 138 -5.25 12.69 -18.20
N VAL A 139 -5.43 11.58 -18.92
CA VAL A 139 -4.37 11.00 -19.77
C VAL A 139 -3.84 11.96 -20.83
N SER A 140 -4.71 12.77 -21.46
CA SER A 140 -4.33 13.73 -22.49
C SER A 140 -3.60 14.96 -21.95
N SER A 141 -3.91 15.36 -20.70
CA SER A 141 -3.37 16.58 -20.06
C SER A 141 -2.34 16.29 -18.96
N ARG A 142 -1.91 15.03 -18.81
CA ARG A 142 -1.03 14.58 -17.69
C ARG A 142 0.27 15.36 -17.59
N SER A 143 0.86 15.73 -18.73
CA SER A 143 2.12 16.46 -18.79
C SER A 143 1.95 17.97 -18.58
N GLU A 144 0.75 18.49 -18.82
CA GLU A 144 0.41 19.91 -18.70
C GLU A 144 0.02 20.23 -17.25
N HIS A 145 -0.95 19.50 -16.72
CA HIS A 145 -1.46 19.74 -15.37
C HIS A 145 -0.54 19.21 -14.28
N LYS A 146 0.17 18.11 -14.57
CA LYS A 146 1.08 17.43 -13.65
C LYS A 146 0.51 17.12 -12.27
N PHE A 147 -0.82 16.99 -12.16
CA PHE A 147 -1.45 16.82 -10.85
C PHE A 147 -1.08 15.48 -10.21
N LEU A 148 -0.93 15.51 -8.89
CA LEU A 148 -0.82 14.32 -8.07
C LEU A 148 -1.47 14.52 -6.71
N PHE A 149 -1.75 13.41 -6.05
CA PHE A 149 -2.11 13.41 -4.64
C PHE A 149 -1.44 12.25 -3.90
N ILE A 150 -1.31 12.40 -2.58
CA ILE A 150 -0.72 11.42 -1.69
C ILE A 150 -1.68 11.22 -0.54
N VAL A 151 -1.98 9.95 -0.25
CA VAL A 151 -2.74 9.53 0.93
C VAL A 151 -1.77 8.84 1.87
N SER A 152 -1.57 9.40 3.06
CA SER A 152 -0.54 8.93 3.99
C SER A 152 -1.01 8.94 5.44
N HIS A 153 -0.24 8.32 6.33
CA HIS A 153 -0.37 8.35 7.77
C HIS A 153 0.92 8.92 8.39
N PRO A 154 1.14 10.24 8.31
CA PRO A 154 2.35 10.89 8.83
C PRO A 154 2.62 10.49 10.28
N HIS A 155 3.76 9.87 10.55
CA HIS A 155 4.17 9.43 11.89
C HIS A 155 3.18 8.46 12.55
N GLY A 156 2.40 7.75 11.73
CA GLY A 156 1.34 6.85 12.20
C GLY A 156 0.11 7.57 12.75
N CYS A 157 -0.08 8.87 12.46
CA CYS A 157 -1.29 9.63 12.78
C CYS A 157 -2.46 9.27 11.85
N SER A 158 -3.60 9.92 12.09
CA SER A 158 -4.78 9.82 11.24
C SER A 158 -4.47 10.16 9.79
N LYS A 159 -5.21 9.55 8.87
CA LYS A 159 -4.99 9.68 7.42
C LYS A 159 -4.99 11.14 6.98
N GLN A 160 -3.97 11.52 6.23
CA GLN A 160 -3.85 12.83 5.58
C GLN A 160 -3.89 12.69 4.06
N VAL A 161 -4.51 13.65 3.40
CA VAL A 161 -4.53 13.76 1.93
C VAL A 161 -3.84 15.05 1.53
N SER A 162 -2.79 14.93 0.73
CA SER A 162 -2.04 16.08 0.21
C SER A 162 -2.16 16.10 -1.31
N VAL A 163 -2.50 17.25 -1.87
CA VAL A 163 -2.66 17.44 -3.32
C VAL A 163 -1.62 18.43 -3.80
N GLY A 164 -1.05 18.19 -4.97
CA GLY A 164 -0.12 19.13 -5.59
C GLY A 164 0.25 18.71 -7.00
N GLN A 165 1.46 19.03 -7.41
CA GLN A 165 1.97 18.78 -8.75
C GLN A 165 3.35 18.13 -8.70
N TRP A 166 3.64 17.27 -9.68
CA TRP A 166 5.00 16.79 -9.90
C TRP A 166 5.78 17.77 -10.76
N ASN A 167 7.09 17.82 -10.55
CA ASN A 167 8.00 18.71 -11.26
C ASN A 167 8.64 17.96 -12.43
N ASP A 168 9.47 16.97 -12.10
CA ASP A 168 10.25 16.19 -13.04
C ASP A 168 9.84 14.73 -13.05
N ARG A 169 9.97 14.10 -14.22
CA ARG A 169 9.84 12.67 -14.43
C ARG A 169 11.16 12.13 -14.96
N LEU A 170 11.90 11.46 -14.09
CA LEU A 170 13.25 10.97 -14.36
C LEU A 170 13.20 9.50 -14.75
N LYS A 171 13.77 9.15 -15.90
CA LYS A 171 13.90 7.74 -16.33
C LYS A 171 15.06 7.09 -15.59
N VAL A 172 14.81 5.96 -14.92
CA VAL A 172 15.81 5.16 -14.21
C VAL A 172 15.72 3.74 -14.75
N GLY A 173 16.63 3.39 -15.66
CA GLY A 173 16.54 2.13 -16.42
C GLY A 173 15.22 2.04 -17.20
N GLY A 174 14.44 0.97 -16.95
CA GLY A 174 13.10 0.76 -17.52
C GLY A 174 11.94 1.35 -16.70
N ARG A 175 12.23 2.15 -15.68
CA ARG A 175 11.26 2.71 -14.71
C ARG A 175 11.34 4.24 -14.68
N PHE A 176 10.44 4.87 -13.94
CA PHE A 176 10.40 6.32 -13.73
C PHE A 176 10.36 6.68 -12.25
N LYS A 177 11.05 7.77 -11.88
CA LYS A 177 10.93 8.45 -10.59
C LYS A 177 10.30 9.83 -10.82
N PHE A 178 9.49 10.29 -9.87
CA PHE A 178 8.89 11.61 -9.91
C PHE A 178 9.44 12.47 -8.77
N THR A 179 9.70 13.74 -9.06
CA THR A 179 9.94 14.77 -8.04
C THR A 179 8.69 15.64 -7.89
N TYR A 180 8.45 16.19 -6.70
CA TYR A 180 7.24 16.97 -6.44
C TYR A 180 7.38 17.88 -5.20
N THR A 181 6.51 18.87 -5.10
CA THR A 181 6.44 19.80 -3.96
C THR A 181 5.27 19.52 -3.02
N THR A 182 4.42 18.53 -3.33
CA THR A 182 3.30 18.12 -2.47
C THR A 182 3.79 17.81 -1.07
N CYS A 183 3.13 18.38 -0.06
CA CYS A 183 3.53 18.27 1.35
C CYS A 183 3.63 16.81 1.79
N THR A 184 4.79 16.44 2.32
CA THR A 184 5.05 15.16 2.98
C THR A 184 6.02 15.40 4.14
N CYS A 185 6.29 14.35 4.91
CA CYS A 185 7.32 14.32 5.92
C CYS A 185 7.94 12.90 5.95
N PRO A 186 9.02 12.67 6.73
CA PRO A 186 9.56 11.31 6.88
C PRO A 186 8.52 10.27 7.33
N GLY A 187 7.51 10.68 8.10
CA GLY A 187 6.43 9.80 8.51
C GLY A 187 5.44 9.41 7.39
N SER A 188 5.51 10.06 6.23
CA SER A 188 4.70 9.74 5.04
C SER A 188 5.35 8.69 4.14
N SER A 189 6.56 8.22 4.46
CA SER A 189 7.28 7.22 3.67
C SER A 189 6.44 5.98 3.38
N GLY A 190 6.60 5.43 2.17
CA GLY A 190 5.81 4.29 1.70
C GLY A 190 4.39 4.63 1.23
N ALA A 191 3.93 5.87 1.41
CA ALA A 191 2.66 6.32 0.86
C ALA A 191 2.70 6.30 -0.66
N HIS A 192 1.60 5.87 -1.28
CA HIS A 192 1.53 5.83 -2.73
C HIS A 192 1.40 7.24 -3.33
N VAL A 193 2.21 7.53 -4.36
CA VAL A 193 2.22 8.79 -5.11
C VAL A 193 1.34 8.64 -6.34
N GLN A 194 0.13 9.20 -6.28
CA GLN A 194 -0.87 9.08 -7.33
C GLN A 194 -0.69 10.18 -8.39
N CYS A 195 0.12 9.93 -9.42
CA CYS A 195 0.27 10.84 -10.56
C CYS A 195 -0.90 10.69 -11.55
N LEU A 196 -1.71 11.73 -11.70
CA LEU A 196 -2.94 11.68 -12.50
C LEU A 196 -2.64 11.54 -14.00
N GLY A 197 -3.38 10.67 -14.69
CA GLY A 197 -3.22 10.38 -16.11
C GLY A 197 -2.09 9.38 -16.44
N TYR A 198 -1.43 8.81 -15.43
CA TYR A 198 -0.52 7.69 -15.59
C TYR A 198 -1.19 6.36 -15.23
N ARG A 199 -0.76 5.27 -15.88
CA ARG A 199 -1.35 3.96 -15.66
C ARG A 199 -0.36 3.12 -14.88
N ASP A 200 -0.65 2.87 -13.60
CA ASP A 200 0.06 1.81 -12.89
C ASP A 200 -0.24 0.46 -13.55
N TYR A 201 0.81 -0.26 -13.88
CA TYR A 201 0.73 -1.53 -14.58
C TYR A 201 0.09 -2.58 -13.63
N TRP A 202 -0.98 -3.26 -14.07
CA TRP A 202 -1.70 -4.29 -13.27
C TRP A 202 -2.19 -3.86 -11.89
N ASN A 203 -2.44 -2.56 -11.69
CA ASN A 203 -2.88 -1.97 -10.40
C ASN A 203 -1.81 -2.06 -9.29
N TRP A 204 -0.65 -2.61 -9.62
CA TRP A 204 0.55 -2.55 -8.83
C TRP A 204 1.25 -1.24 -9.18
N SER A 205 1.19 -0.29 -8.25
CA SER A 205 1.98 0.92 -8.40
C SER A 205 3.18 0.88 -7.49
N GLU A 206 4.31 1.12 -8.12
CA GLU A 206 5.64 1.08 -7.53
C GLU A 206 6.11 2.49 -7.12
N LEU A 207 5.27 3.52 -7.33
CA LEU A 207 5.55 4.89 -6.94
C LEU A 207 5.18 5.12 -5.48
N VAL A 208 6.08 4.80 -4.57
CA VAL A 208 5.94 5.15 -3.14
C VAL A 208 6.75 6.41 -2.82
N HIS A 209 6.33 7.20 -1.83
CA HIS A 209 7.13 8.32 -1.35
C HIS A 209 8.38 7.78 -0.65
N SER A 210 9.55 8.24 -1.10
CA SER A 210 10.85 7.72 -0.69
C SER A 210 11.74 8.72 0.04
N GLY A 211 11.29 9.97 0.17
CA GLY A 211 11.98 11.01 0.92
C GLY A 211 12.04 12.35 0.20
N SER A 212 12.95 13.21 0.66
CA SER A 212 13.16 14.56 0.15
C SER A 212 14.63 14.81 -0.19
N LEU A 213 14.85 15.58 -1.25
CA LEU A 213 16.17 16.08 -1.66
C LEU A 213 16.57 17.27 -0.79
N LYS A 214 17.87 17.58 -0.76
CA LYS A 214 18.40 18.78 -0.08
C LYS A 214 17.79 20.09 -0.60
N SER A 215 17.29 20.10 -1.83
CA SER A 215 16.57 21.23 -2.43
C SER A 215 15.16 21.45 -1.86
N GLY A 216 14.67 20.53 -1.02
CA GLY A 216 13.30 20.53 -0.49
C GLY A 216 12.27 19.83 -1.39
N LEU A 217 12.68 19.36 -2.58
CA LEU A 217 11.80 18.56 -3.44
C LEU A 217 11.64 17.14 -2.89
N ASN A 218 10.40 16.67 -2.80
CA ASN A 218 10.10 15.29 -2.49
C ASN A 218 10.32 14.41 -3.73
N TYR A 219 10.58 13.12 -3.50
CA TYR A 219 10.72 12.16 -4.59
C TYR A 219 10.03 10.82 -4.29
N SER A 220 9.67 10.13 -5.37
CA SER A 220 9.16 8.76 -5.33
C SER A 220 10.27 7.72 -5.52
N GLY A 221 9.97 6.48 -5.13
CA GLY A 221 10.62 5.28 -5.64
C GLY A 221 10.50 5.16 -7.16
N ALA A 222 11.18 4.17 -7.74
CA ALA A 222 11.17 3.94 -9.18
C ALA A 222 10.11 2.92 -9.59
N GLY A 223 9.18 3.35 -10.45
CA GLY A 223 8.05 2.54 -10.88
C GLY A 223 7.73 2.58 -12.36
N ARG A 224 6.98 1.59 -12.83
CA ARG A 224 6.36 1.59 -14.17
C ARG A 224 5.08 2.43 -14.16
N VAL A 225 4.93 3.32 -15.15
CA VAL A 225 3.81 4.29 -15.27
C VAL A 225 3.30 4.45 -16.70
#